data_AF-A0A951B658-F1
#
_entry.id   AF-A0A951B658-F1
#
_cell.length_a   1.000
_cell.length_b   1.000
_cell.length_c   1.000
_cell.angle_alpha   90.00
_cell.angle_beta   90.00
_cell.angle_gamma   90.00
#
_symmetry.space_group_name_H-M   'P 1'
#
loop_
_entity.id
_entity.type
_entity.pdbx_description
1 polymer ?
#
loop_
_entity_poly.entity_id
_entity_poly.type
_entity_poly.pdbx_seq_one_letter_code
_entity_poly.pdbx_strand_id
1 'polypeptide(L)'
;LFGGEVLALHEIVEDEALVVRASASAPKVPSYMGGKFPLSTHLAARVRRLLAMPEDWVGLPEQVVEWLSLQRLRSVLPPADALLVETFPRAARHFMVIYPFEGRLAHQTLGMLLTRRLERAHLKPLGFVANDYALAVWSLADIGARAMNGLLSLDKLFAKDMLGDDLEDWLQESALMKRMFRGCAIIAGLIERRFPGKEKTGRQVTVSTDLLYDVLRRHQPDHVLLRAARADAATGLLDVERLGQMLARVEGRIVHKDLERISPLAVPVLLEIGREPVYGEAQDTILAEAAETLVAEAMGA
;
A
#
# COMPACT_ATOMS: atom_id res chain seq x y z
N LEU A 1 3.05 15.21 15.49
CA LEU A 1 2.51 15.74 16.76
C LEU A 1 2.07 14.56 17.61
N PHE A 2 2.77 14.21 18.67
CA PHE A 2 2.39 13.10 19.54
C PHE A 2 2.50 13.58 20.99
N GLY A 3 1.43 13.41 21.77
CA GLY A 3 1.39 13.92 23.16
C GLY A 3 1.56 15.44 23.29
N GLY A 4 1.23 16.22 22.25
CA GLY A 4 1.43 17.69 22.22
C GLY A 4 2.81 18.13 21.74
N GLU A 5 3.76 17.22 21.52
CA GLU A 5 5.08 17.55 20.98
C GLU A 5 5.17 17.31 19.47
N VAL A 6 5.90 18.18 18.77
CA VAL A 6 6.28 17.96 17.38
C VAL A 6 7.54 17.10 17.36
N LEU A 7 7.41 15.91 16.78
CA LEU A 7 8.42 14.86 16.80
C LEU A 7 8.73 14.45 15.36
N ALA A 8 10.02 14.30 15.04
CA ALA A 8 10.49 13.65 13.82
C ALA A 8 10.81 12.18 14.14
N LEU A 9 10.26 11.27 13.35
CA LEU A 9 10.58 9.85 13.44
C LEU A 9 11.99 9.64 12.88
N HIS A 10 12.88 9.10 13.71
CA HIS A 10 14.23 8.77 13.30
C HIS A 10 14.33 7.30 12.89
N GLU A 11 13.81 6.41 13.74
CA GLU A 11 13.83 4.99 13.51
C GLU A 11 12.66 4.33 14.26
N ILE A 12 12.17 3.22 13.73
CA ILE A 12 11.28 2.33 14.48
C ILE A 12 12.10 1.11 14.84
N VAL A 13 12.32 0.92 16.14
CA VAL A 13 13.01 -0.26 16.67
C VAL A 13 11.98 -1.04 17.47
N GLU A 14 11.65 -2.24 17.02
CA GLU A 14 10.65 -3.10 17.65
C GLU A 14 9.23 -2.47 17.64
N ASP A 15 8.70 -2.12 18.82
CA ASP A 15 7.42 -1.42 19.03
C ASP A 15 7.65 0.02 19.54
N GLU A 16 8.91 0.46 19.58
CA GLU A 16 9.31 1.80 20.02
C GLU A 16 9.63 2.66 18.80
N ALA A 17 9.02 3.84 18.74
CA ALA A 17 9.39 4.87 17.78
C ALA A 17 10.49 5.74 18.41
N LEU A 18 11.72 5.63 17.90
CA LEU A 18 12.79 6.56 18.23
C LEU A 18 12.50 7.88 17.54
N VAL A 19 12.26 8.90 18.35
CA VAL A 19 11.82 10.20 17.91
C VAL A 19 12.71 11.28 18.50
N VAL A 20 12.95 12.33 17.70
CA VAL A 20 13.61 13.54 18.14
C VAL A 20 12.62 14.70 18.11
N ARG A 21 12.74 15.64 19.04
CA ARG A 21 11.95 16.87 18.99
C ARG A 21 12.29 17.63 17.71
N ALA A 22 11.26 18.06 17.01
CA ALA A 22 11.37 18.82 15.78
C ALA A 22 10.52 20.08 15.85
N SER A 23 10.89 21.11 15.11
CA SER A 23 10.18 22.39 15.01
C SER A 23 9.53 22.54 13.63
N ALA A 24 8.84 21.50 13.17
CA ALA A 24 8.12 21.55 11.89
C ALA A 24 6.86 22.42 12.00
N SER A 25 6.69 23.38 11.09
CA SER A 25 5.53 24.27 11.02
C SER A 25 4.21 23.58 10.65
N ALA A 26 4.29 22.38 10.05
CA ALA A 26 3.14 21.55 9.67
C ALA A 26 3.28 20.10 10.19
N PRO A 27 3.12 19.86 11.50
CA PRO A 27 3.29 18.53 12.08
C PRO A 27 2.13 17.59 11.70
N LYS A 28 2.44 16.35 11.29
CA LYS A 28 1.42 15.31 11.07
C LYS A 28 0.72 14.95 12.39
N VAL A 29 -0.61 14.93 12.40
CA VAL A 29 -1.43 14.50 13.54
C VAL A 29 -1.73 13.00 13.42
N PRO A 30 -1.49 12.19 14.46
CA PRO A 30 -1.84 10.78 14.49
C PRO A 30 -3.33 10.62 14.30
N SER A 31 -3.72 9.93 13.24
CA SER A 31 -5.11 9.58 12.99
C SER A 31 -5.32 8.11 13.34
N TYR A 32 -6.17 7.83 14.32
CA TYR A 32 -6.59 6.48 14.65
C TYR A 32 -7.71 6.07 13.72
N MET A 33 -7.44 5.14 12.80
CA MET A 33 -8.42 4.62 11.86
C MET A 33 -9.29 3.55 12.52
N GLY A 34 -10.05 3.93 13.57
CA GLY A 34 -11.03 3.06 14.20
C GLY A 34 -12.31 2.95 13.34
N GLY A 35 -12.74 1.72 13.02
CA GLY A 35 -14.10 1.47 12.53
C GLY A 35 -14.28 1.30 11.01
N LYS A 36 -13.22 1.22 10.20
CA LYS A 36 -13.34 0.92 8.76
C LYS A 36 -13.30 -0.60 8.56
N PHE A 37 -14.44 -1.28 8.73
CA PHE A 37 -14.55 -2.66 8.24
C PHE A 37 -14.47 -2.64 6.70
N PRO A 38 -13.60 -3.45 6.09
CA PRO A 38 -13.56 -3.56 4.64
C PRO A 38 -14.92 -4.02 4.12
N LEU A 39 -15.33 -3.52 2.95
CA LEU A 39 -16.55 -3.99 2.27
C LEU A 39 -16.52 -5.52 2.20
N SER A 40 -17.63 -6.19 2.53
CA SER A 40 -17.74 -7.62 2.24
C SER A 40 -17.58 -7.85 0.73
N THR A 41 -17.09 -9.02 0.33
CA THR A 41 -16.92 -9.36 -1.10
C THR A 41 -18.23 -9.20 -1.88
N HIS A 42 -19.36 -9.54 -1.26
CA HIS A 42 -20.70 -9.33 -1.82
C HIS A 42 -21.07 -7.85 -1.99
N LEU A 43 -20.75 -7.01 -0.99
CA LEU A 43 -21.01 -5.57 -1.07
C LEU A 43 -20.13 -4.93 -2.15
N ALA A 44 -18.86 -5.30 -2.22
CA ALA A 44 -17.94 -4.86 -3.28
C ALA A 44 -18.48 -5.19 -4.68
N ALA A 45 -18.93 -6.43 -4.89
CA ALA A 45 -19.53 -6.85 -6.15
C ALA A 45 -20.79 -6.04 -6.50
N ARG A 46 -21.66 -5.78 -5.52
CA ARG A 46 -22.87 -4.98 -5.71
C ARG A 46 -22.54 -3.52 -6.04
N VAL A 47 -21.56 -2.92 -5.37
CA VAL A 47 -21.09 -1.54 -5.66
C VAL A 47 -20.53 -1.46 -7.07
N ARG A 48 -19.70 -2.41 -7.49
CA ARG A 48 -19.17 -2.43 -8.87
C ARG A 48 -20.27 -2.52 -9.92
N ARG A 49 -21.26 -3.39 -9.71
CA ARG A 49 -22.43 -3.49 -10.60
C ARG A 49 -23.22 -2.18 -10.65
N LEU A 50 -23.52 -1.61 -9.49
CA LEU A 50 -24.22 -0.34 -9.36
C LEU A 50 -23.52 0.79 -10.11
N LEU A 51 -22.18 0.87 -10.02
CA LEU A 51 -21.40 1.89 -10.74
C LEU A 51 -21.36 1.64 -12.24
N ALA A 52 -21.30 0.38 -12.68
CA ALA A 52 -21.20 0.01 -14.08
C ALA A 52 -22.51 0.21 -14.87
N MET A 53 -23.67 0.12 -14.20
CA MET A 53 -24.99 0.09 -14.84
C MET A 53 -25.81 1.35 -14.50
N PRO A 54 -25.93 2.33 -15.42
CA PRO A 54 -26.71 3.55 -15.19
C PRO A 54 -28.17 3.30 -14.80
N GLU A 55 -28.77 2.21 -15.28
CA GLU A 55 -30.11 1.76 -14.91
C GLU A 55 -30.25 1.43 -13.42
N ASP A 56 -29.15 1.05 -12.75
CA ASP A 56 -29.14 0.75 -11.32
C ASP A 56 -28.98 2.05 -10.48
N TRP A 57 -28.81 3.22 -11.08
CA TRP A 57 -28.65 4.50 -10.36
C TRP A 57 -29.97 5.05 -9.80
N VAL A 58 -31.08 4.37 -10.04
CA VAL A 58 -32.40 4.74 -9.51
C VAL A 58 -32.36 4.74 -7.98
N GLY A 59 -32.60 5.90 -7.39
CA GLY A 59 -32.58 6.10 -5.93
C GLY A 59 -31.23 6.52 -5.36
N LEU A 60 -30.19 6.71 -6.19
CA LEU A 60 -28.98 7.39 -5.74
C LEU A 60 -29.23 8.89 -5.55
N PRO A 61 -28.54 9.54 -4.59
CA PRO A 61 -28.57 11.00 -4.47
C PRO A 61 -28.15 11.67 -5.78
N GLU A 62 -28.80 12.76 -6.16
CA GLU A 62 -28.53 13.49 -7.41
C GLU A 62 -27.05 13.85 -7.58
N GLN A 63 -26.39 14.28 -6.49
CA GLN A 63 -24.95 14.59 -6.47
C GLN A 63 -24.09 13.40 -6.87
N VAL A 64 -24.46 12.17 -6.50
CA VAL A 64 -23.74 10.95 -6.88
C VAL A 64 -23.93 10.68 -8.37
N VAL A 65 -25.16 10.78 -8.86
CA VAL A 65 -25.48 10.60 -10.29
C VAL A 65 -24.73 11.61 -11.15
N GLU A 66 -24.68 12.88 -10.72
CA GLU A 66 -23.91 13.93 -11.38
C GLU A 66 -22.42 13.58 -11.41
N TRP A 67 -21.84 13.14 -10.29
CA TRP A 67 -20.44 12.77 -10.21
C TRP A 67 -20.08 11.58 -11.11
N LEU A 68 -20.94 10.57 -11.18
CA LEU A 68 -20.77 9.43 -12.08
C LEU A 68 -20.95 9.82 -13.56
N SER A 69 -21.83 10.78 -13.83
CA SER A 69 -21.99 11.35 -15.18
C SER A 69 -20.74 12.12 -15.61
N LEU A 70 -20.15 12.92 -14.72
CA LEU A 70 -18.86 13.58 -14.96
C LEU A 70 -17.73 12.57 -15.19
N GLN A 71 -17.72 11.46 -14.45
CA GLN A 71 -16.74 10.39 -14.67
C GLN A 71 -16.83 9.83 -16.10
N ARG A 72 -18.05 9.56 -16.61
CA ARG A 72 -18.25 9.09 -17.99
C ARG A 72 -17.80 10.08 -19.05
N LEU A 73 -17.84 11.38 -18.74
CA LEU A 73 -17.36 12.41 -19.66
C LEU A 73 -15.83 12.52 -19.70
N ARG A 74 -15.16 12.15 -18.60
CA ARG A 74 -13.70 12.28 -18.46
C ARG A 74 -12.93 11.00 -18.71
N SER A 75 -13.56 9.85 -18.47
CA SER A 75 -12.96 8.53 -18.56
C SER A 75 -14.09 7.52 -18.78
N VAL A 76 -14.06 6.37 -18.11
CA VAL A 76 -15.11 5.36 -18.10
C VAL A 76 -15.51 5.04 -16.67
N LEU A 77 -16.69 4.45 -16.51
CA LEU A 77 -17.08 3.84 -15.25
C LEU A 77 -16.35 2.50 -15.10
N PRO A 78 -15.86 2.14 -13.89
CA PRO A 78 -15.26 0.84 -13.65
C PRO A 78 -16.22 -0.28 -14.05
N PRO A 79 -15.83 -1.20 -14.96
CA PRO A 79 -16.67 -2.35 -15.30
C PRO A 79 -16.80 -3.29 -14.10
N ALA A 80 -17.88 -4.07 -14.04
CA ALA A 80 -18.15 -4.94 -12.91
C ALA A 80 -17.12 -6.09 -12.77
N ASP A 81 -16.61 -6.56 -13.90
CA ASP A 81 -15.76 -7.74 -14.03
C ASP A 81 -14.35 -7.44 -14.58
N ALA A 82 -14.02 -6.15 -14.75
CA ALA A 82 -12.71 -5.68 -15.21
C ALA A 82 -12.06 -4.74 -14.18
N LEU A 83 -10.78 -4.47 -14.37
CA LEU A 83 -10.05 -3.46 -13.62
C LEU A 83 -9.95 -2.17 -14.45
N LEU A 84 -10.47 -1.06 -13.94
CA LEU A 84 -10.14 0.25 -14.48
C LEU A 84 -8.80 0.72 -13.89
N VAL A 85 -7.88 1.09 -14.78
CA VAL A 85 -6.60 1.74 -14.45
C VAL A 85 -6.55 3.07 -15.20
N GLU A 86 -6.41 4.16 -14.47
CA GLU A 86 -6.29 5.51 -15.03
C GLU A 86 -4.88 6.06 -14.77
N THR A 87 -4.26 6.65 -15.78
CA THR A 87 -2.97 7.34 -15.65
C THR A 87 -3.10 8.82 -15.97
N PHE A 88 -2.41 9.69 -15.26
CA PHE A 88 -2.37 11.12 -15.56
C PHE A 88 -1.19 11.85 -14.89
N PRO A 89 -0.68 12.94 -15.49
CA PRO A 89 0.27 13.81 -14.84
C PRO A 89 -0.41 14.74 -13.83
N ARG A 90 0.25 15.01 -12.70
CA ARG A 90 -0.18 16.02 -11.73
C ARG A 90 1.00 16.48 -10.87
N ALA A 91 1.21 17.79 -10.79
CA ALA A 91 2.22 18.42 -9.92
C ALA A 91 3.63 17.80 -10.07
N ALA A 92 4.11 17.73 -11.32
CA ALA A 92 5.41 17.15 -11.71
C ALA A 92 5.59 15.67 -11.34
N ARG A 93 4.49 14.92 -11.18
CA ARG A 93 4.49 13.47 -10.93
C ARG A 93 3.48 12.81 -11.85
N HIS A 94 3.63 11.50 -12.01
CA HIS A 94 2.70 10.67 -12.78
C HIS A 94 1.94 9.77 -11.84
N PHE A 95 0.61 9.77 -11.97
CA PHE A 95 -0.28 8.98 -11.14
C PHE A 95 -0.82 7.79 -11.92
N MET A 96 -0.99 6.68 -11.22
CA MET A 96 -1.76 5.51 -11.65
C MET A 96 -2.82 5.24 -10.58
N VAL A 97 -4.09 5.37 -10.94
CA VAL A 97 -5.24 5.11 -10.07
C VAL A 97 -5.93 3.84 -10.52
N ILE A 98 -6.14 2.93 -9.58
CA ILE A 98 -6.71 1.61 -9.79
C ILE A 98 -8.02 1.54 -9.00
N TYR A 99 -9.05 0.91 -9.57
CA TYR A 99 -10.38 0.80 -8.96
C TYR A 99 -10.81 -0.66 -8.71
N PRO A 100 -10.28 -1.37 -7.69
CA PRO A 100 -10.58 -2.78 -7.47
C PRO A 100 -11.87 -3.04 -6.67
N PHE A 101 -12.23 -2.14 -5.75
CA PHE A 101 -13.37 -2.25 -4.82
C PHE A 101 -13.26 -3.32 -3.72
N GLU A 102 -12.08 -3.86 -3.47
CA GLU A 102 -11.87 -4.95 -2.51
C GLU A 102 -11.64 -4.49 -1.06
N GLY A 103 -11.77 -3.20 -0.78
CA GLY A 103 -11.54 -2.68 0.56
C GLY A 103 -10.06 -2.36 0.83
N ARG A 104 -9.86 -1.52 1.85
CA ARG A 104 -8.56 -0.91 2.13
C ARG A 104 -7.43 -1.91 2.36
N LEU A 105 -7.65 -3.00 3.11
CA LEU A 105 -6.58 -3.96 3.43
C LEU A 105 -6.02 -4.67 2.19
N ALA A 106 -6.92 -5.10 1.30
CA ALA A 106 -6.52 -5.69 0.02
C ALA A 106 -5.80 -4.66 -0.86
N HIS A 107 -6.28 -3.41 -0.89
CA HIS A 107 -5.66 -2.34 -1.67
C HIS A 107 -4.31 -1.88 -1.09
N GLN A 108 -4.13 -1.90 0.23
CA GLN A 108 -2.85 -1.66 0.87
C GLN A 108 -1.85 -2.74 0.48
N THR A 109 -2.25 -4.01 0.62
CA THR A 109 -1.43 -5.15 0.19
C THR A 109 -1.03 -5.02 -1.27
N LEU A 110 -2.00 -4.72 -2.16
CA LEU A 110 -1.73 -4.47 -3.57
C LEU A 110 -0.76 -3.31 -3.78
N GLY A 111 -0.92 -2.18 -3.09
CA GLY A 111 -0.04 -1.02 -3.22
C GLY A 111 1.42 -1.35 -2.88
N MET A 112 1.63 -2.17 -1.84
CA MET A 112 2.97 -2.61 -1.44
C MET A 112 3.63 -3.50 -2.50
N LEU A 113 2.89 -4.47 -3.04
CA LEU A 113 3.41 -5.38 -4.08
C LEU A 113 3.60 -4.67 -5.42
N LEU A 114 2.66 -3.81 -5.78
CA LEU A 114 2.67 -3.07 -7.05
C LEU A 114 3.86 -2.11 -7.10
N THR A 115 4.14 -1.39 -6.01
CA THR A 115 5.27 -0.47 -5.97
C THR A 115 6.62 -1.19 -6.08
N ARG A 116 6.77 -2.41 -5.56
CA ARG A 116 7.96 -3.24 -5.84
C ARG A 116 8.12 -3.56 -7.32
N ARG A 117 7.05 -3.96 -7.99
CA ARG A 117 7.10 -4.22 -9.44
C ARG A 117 7.45 -2.98 -10.23
N LEU A 118 6.92 -1.82 -9.82
CA LEU A 118 7.24 -0.53 -10.44
C LEU A 118 8.71 -0.12 -10.20
N GLU A 119 9.28 -0.38 -9.03
CA GLU A 119 10.72 -0.20 -8.78
C GLU A 119 11.56 -1.08 -9.71
N ARG A 120 11.25 -2.39 -9.81
CA ARG A 120 11.96 -3.30 -10.75
C ARG A 120 11.82 -2.89 -12.22
N ALA A 121 10.75 -2.17 -12.56
CA ALA A 121 10.53 -1.60 -13.89
C ALA A 121 11.19 -0.22 -14.08
N HIS A 122 11.98 0.26 -13.12
CA HIS A 122 12.61 1.58 -13.09
C HIS A 122 11.61 2.74 -13.29
N LEU A 123 10.39 2.56 -12.77
CA LEU A 123 9.35 3.59 -12.84
C LEU A 123 9.42 4.55 -11.67
N LYS A 124 10.30 4.31 -10.68
CA LYS A 124 10.56 5.21 -9.55
C LYS A 124 9.28 5.64 -8.80
N PRO A 125 8.47 4.68 -8.29
CA PRO A 125 7.35 5.01 -7.40
C PRO A 125 7.82 5.75 -6.15
N LEU A 126 7.08 6.77 -5.76
CA LEU A 126 7.36 7.60 -4.58
C LEU A 126 6.46 7.24 -3.39
N GLY A 127 5.33 6.59 -3.66
CA GLY A 127 4.36 6.24 -2.65
C GLY A 127 3.01 5.83 -3.22
N PHE A 128 2.15 5.37 -2.32
CA PHE A 128 0.78 5.02 -2.64
C PHE A 128 -0.19 5.40 -1.53
N VAL A 129 -1.48 5.41 -1.83
CA VAL A 129 -2.55 5.57 -0.86
C VAL A 129 -3.75 4.76 -1.29
N ALA A 130 -4.45 4.19 -0.31
CA ALA A 130 -5.58 3.29 -0.56
C ALA A 130 -6.76 3.65 0.33
N ASN A 131 -7.95 3.56 -0.25
CA ASN A 131 -9.23 3.58 0.46
C ASN A 131 -10.04 2.33 0.10
N ASP A 132 -11.33 2.30 0.42
CA ASP A 132 -12.14 1.08 0.24
C ASP A 132 -12.46 0.73 -1.21
N TYR A 133 -12.32 1.67 -2.14
CA TYR A 133 -12.69 1.44 -3.54
C TYR A 133 -11.54 1.60 -4.53
N ALA A 134 -10.48 2.32 -4.17
CA ALA A 134 -9.37 2.62 -5.06
C ALA A 134 -8.00 2.58 -4.35
N LEU A 135 -6.98 2.44 -5.19
CA LEU A 135 -5.56 2.57 -4.89
C LEU A 135 -4.97 3.62 -5.84
N ALA A 136 -4.20 4.57 -5.32
CA ALA A 136 -3.45 5.51 -6.13
C ALA A 136 -1.95 5.35 -5.85
N VAL A 137 -1.16 5.19 -6.90
CA VAL A 137 0.31 5.18 -6.87
C VAL A 137 0.80 6.41 -7.63
N TRP A 138 1.88 7.04 -7.16
CA TRP A 138 2.54 8.11 -7.89
C TRP A 138 4.04 7.86 -8.02
N SER A 139 4.60 8.27 -9.15
CA SER A 139 5.98 8.03 -9.55
C SER A 139 6.60 9.26 -10.22
N LEU A 140 7.93 9.23 -10.35
CA LEU A 140 8.66 10.19 -11.17
C LEU A 140 8.57 9.87 -12.66
N ALA A 141 8.64 8.59 -13.04
CA ALA A 141 8.54 8.20 -14.44
C ALA A 141 7.07 8.17 -14.90
N ASP A 142 6.84 8.47 -16.17
CA ASP A 142 5.52 8.44 -16.80
C ASP A 142 4.98 7.03 -17.03
N ILE A 143 4.16 6.54 -16.09
CA ILE A 143 3.52 5.22 -16.17
C ILE A 143 2.58 5.13 -17.37
N GLY A 144 1.83 6.20 -17.65
CA GLY A 144 0.85 6.24 -18.73
C GLY A 144 1.52 6.09 -20.09
N ALA A 145 2.56 6.90 -20.35
CA ALA A 145 3.34 6.83 -21.58
C ALA A 145 4.02 5.45 -21.74
N ARG A 146 4.55 4.86 -20.65
CA ARG A 146 5.18 3.53 -20.68
C ARG A 146 4.18 2.42 -21.02
N ALA A 147 2.96 2.50 -20.48
CA ALA A 147 1.88 1.57 -20.80
C ALA A 147 1.43 1.72 -22.26
N MET A 148 1.19 2.95 -22.72
CA MET A 148 0.74 3.26 -24.09
C MET A 148 1.76 2.82 -25.15
N ASN A 149 3.05 2.96 -24.88
CA ASN A 149 4.12 2.57 -25.80
C ASN A 149 4.52 1.09 -25.70
N GLY A 150 3.79 0.28 -24.91
CA GLY A 150 4.05 -1.15 -24.74
C GLY A 150 5.32 -1.49 -23.94
N LEU A 151 5.96 -0.50 -23.33
CA LEU A 151 7.12 -0.69 -22.45
C LEU A 151 6.73 -1.21 -21.06
N LEU A 152 5.47 -1.06 -20.68
CA LEU A 152 4.88 -1.61 -19.47
C LEU A 152 3.62 -2.39 -19.83
N SER A 153 3.60 -3.69 -19.56
CA SER A 153 2.38 -4.51 -19.68
C SER A 153 1.60 -4.45 -18.37
N LEU A 154 0.38 -3.91 -18.41
CA LEU A 154 -0.49 -3.88 -17.25
C LEU A 154 -0.94 -5.29 -16.84
N ASP A 155 -1.20 -6.20 -17.79
CA ASP A 155 -1.51 -7.60 -17.46
C ASP A 155 -0.40 -8.28 -16.67
N LYS A 156 0.87 -8.06 -17.07
CA LYS A 156 2.02 -8.54 -16.29
C LYS A 156 2.14 -7.83 -14.96
N LEU A 157 1.89 -6.52 -14.92
CA LEU A 157 1.98 -5.74 -13.69
C LEU A 157 0.99 -6.24 -12.63
N PHE A 158 -0.24 -6.58 -13.03
CA PHE A 158 -1.30 -7.13 -12.17
C PHE A 158 -1.40 -8.67 -12.22
N ALA A 159 -0.38 -9.37 -12.70
CA ALA A 159 -0.41 -10.83 -12.71
C ALA A 159 -0.41 -11.41 -11.29
N LYS A 160 -1.16 -12.50 -11.11
CA LYS A 160 -1.41 -13.14 -9.81
C LYS A 160 -0.15 -13.70 -9.13
N ASP A 161 0.91 -13.92 -9.89
CA ASP A 161 2.22 -14.38 -9.41
C ASP A 161 2.86 -13.43 -8.37
N MET A 162 2.38 -12.17 -8.26
CA MET A 162 2.81 -11.26 -7.18
C MET A 162 2.49 -11.80 -5.78
N LEU A 163 1.53 -12.71 -5.65
CA LEU A 163 1.18 -13.32 -4.36
C LEU A 163 2.13 -14.45 -3.96
N GLY A 164 3.04 -14.84 -4.86
CA GLY A 164 4.15 -15.74 -4.56
C GLY A 164 5.37 -14.94 -4.09
N ASP A 165 6.37 -14.87 -4.97
CA ASP A 165 7.70 -14.35 -4.62
C ASP A 165 7.68 -12.90 -4.16
N ASP A 166 6.89 -12.02 -4.79
CA ASP A 166 6.87 -10.59 -4.41
C ASP A 166 6.33 -10.38 -2.99
N LEU A 167 5.33 -11.18 -2.61
CA LEU A 167 4.76 -11.16 -1.27
C LEU A 167 5.74 -11.72 -0.24
N GLU A 168 6.41 -12.82 -0.56
CA GLU A 168 7.39 -13.44 0.34
C GLU A 168 8.60 -12.51 0.55
N ASP A 169 9.17 -11.95 -0.52
CA ASP A 169 10.25 -10.97 -0.45
C ASP A 169 9.85 -9.77 0.43
N TRP A 170 8.63 -9.27 0.24
CA TRP A 170 8.13 -8.15 1.03
C TRP A 170 7.94 -8.50 2.51
N LEU A 171 7.34 -9.64 2.82
CA LEU A 171 7.16 -10.10 4.19
C LEU A 171 8.50 -10.22 4.91
N GLN A 172 9.54 -10.67 4.20
CA GLN A 172 10.88 -10.86 4.73
C GLN A 172 11.60 -9.56 5.10
N GLU A 173 11.32 -8.46 4.40
CA GLU A 173 11.89 -7.14 4.69
C GLU A 173 11.03 -6.33 5.68
N SER A 174 9.78 -6.72 5.87
CA SER A 174 8.85 -6.03 6.75
C SER A 174 9.06 -6.37 8.24
N ALA A 175 8.87 -5.38 9.12
CA ALA A 175 8.79 -5.61 10.56
C ALA A 175 7.54 -6.42 10.97
N LEU A 176 6.59 -6.61 10.04
CA LEU A 176 5.34 -7.34 10.27
C LEU A 176 5.61 -8.81 10.62
N MET A 177 6.53 -9.47 9.92
CA MET A 177 6.77 -10.89 10.13
C MET A 177 7.36 -11.18 11.53
N LYS A 178 8.31 -10.36 11.97
CA LYS A 178 8.87 -10.46 13.33
C LYS A 178 7.79 -10.25 14.40
N ARG A 179 6.86 -9.31 14.17
CA ARG A 179 5.72 -9.07 15.05
C ARG A 179 4.76 -10.26 15.11
N MET A 180 4.40 -10.87 13.98
CA MET A 180 3.53 -12.05 13.94
C MET A 180 4.20 -13.26 14.60
N PHE A 181 5.48 -13.49 14.29
CA PHE A 181 6.27 -14.55 14.90
C PHE A 181 6.34 -14.43 16.43
N ARG A 182 6.36 -13.21 16.97
CA ARG A 182 6.29 -12.97 18.42
C ARG A 182 5.04 -13.57 19.05
N GLY A 183 3.88 -13.43 18.41
CA GLY A 183 2.65 -14.09 18.84
C GLY A 183 2.82 -15.60 18.91
N CYS A 184 3.31 -16.20 17.81
CA CYS A 184 3.53 -17.65 17.72
C CYS A 184 4.53 -18.17 18.77
N ALA A 185 5.65 -17.48 18.97
CA ALA A 185 6.70 -17.88 19.91
C ALA A 185 6.21 -17.86 21.37
N ILE A 186 5.33 -16.91 21.70
CA ILE A 186 4.73 -16.80 23.03
C ILE A 186 3.70 -17.91 23.25
N ILE A 187 2.84 -18.16 22.26
CA ILE A 187 1.85 -19.25 22.32
C ILE A 187 2.55 -20.61 22.42
N ALA A 188 3.65 -20.79 21.68
CA ALA A 188 4.45 -22.01 21.69
C ALA A 188 5.29 -22.19 22.97
N GLY A 189 5.25 -21.24 23.91
CA GLY A 189 5.99 -21.32 25.17
C GLY A 189 7.51 -21.14 25.02
N LEU A 190 8.01 -20.73 23.85
CA LEU A 190 9.43 -20.43 23.65
C LEU A 190 9.89 -19.19 24.42
N ILE A 191 8.94 -18.34 24.82
CA ILE A 191 9.21 -17.13 25.59
C ILE A 191 8.28 -17.08 26.79
N GLU A 192 8.84 -17.36 27.95
CA GLU A 192 8.15 -17.23 29.22
C GLU A 192 7.95 -15.74 29.56
N ARG A 193 6.69 -15.31 29.64
CA ARG A 193 6.32 -13.93 30.01
C ARG A 193 6.39 -13.68 31.52
N ARG A 194 6.17 -14.70 32.35
CA ARG A 194 6.11 -14.59 33.81
C ARG A 194 6.87 -15.74 34.45
N PHE A 195 7.92 -15.41 35.21
CA PHE A 195 8.63 -16.34 36.09
C PHE A 195 8.31 -15.99 37.54
N PRO A 196 8.14 -16.95 38.47
CA PRO A 196 7.98 -16.63 39.88
C PRO A 196 9.12 -15.73 40.38
N GLY A 197 8.79 -14.48 40.74
CA GLY A 197 9.75 -13.48 41.23
C GLY A 197 10.49 -12.66 40.16
N LYS A 198 10.31 -12.91 38.85
CA LYS A 198 10.91 -12.10 37.77
C LYS A 198 9.97 -11.98 36.57
N GLU A 199 9.54 -10.77 36.24
CA GLU A 199 8.86 -10.47 34.97
C GLU A 199 9.88 -9.96 33.95
N LYS A 200 9.92 -10.56 32.75
CA LYS A 200 10.71 -10.01 31.65
C LYS A 200 10.02 -8.75 31.14
N THR A 201 10.80 -7.70 30.89
CA THR A 201 10.26 -6.48 30.28
C THR A 201 9.86 -6.75 28.82
N GLY A 202 8.92 -5.98 28.26
CA GLY A 202 8.47 -6.13 26.88
C GLY A 202 9.63 -6.14 25.87
N ARG A 203 10.63 -5.27 26.09
CA ARG A 203 11.88 -5.22 25.32
C ARG A 203 12.70 -6.53 25.38
N GLN A 204 12.84 -7.14 26.56
CA GLN A 204 13.57 -8.41 26.70
C GLN A 204 12.87 -9.57 25.98
N VAL A 205 11.53 -9.57 25.99
CA VAL A 205 10.71 -10.53 25.24
C VAL A 205 10.94 -10.34 23.74
N THR A 206 10.92 -9.10 23.24
CA THR A 206 11.11 -8.81 21.81
C THR A 206 12.49 -9.22 21.32
N VAL A 207 13.58 -8.79 21.97
CA VAL A 207 14.96 -9.14 21.58
C VAL A 207 15.16 -10.66 21.49
N SER A 208 14.58 -11.41 22.43
CA SER A 208 14.65 -12.88 22.42
C SER A 208 13.88 -13.48 21.24
N THR A 209 12.75 -12.88 20.87
CA THR A 209 11.92 -13.36 19.78
C THR A 209 12.54 -13.10 18.41
N ASP A 210 13.09 -11.91 18.21
CA ASP A 210 13.67 -11.50 16.95
C ASP A 210 14.91 -12.35 16.63
N LEU A 211 15.73 -12.65 17.65
CA LEU A 211 16.85 -13.58 17.50
C LEU A 211 16.38 -14.99 17.12
N LEU A 212 15.34 -15.50 17.80
CA LEU A 212 14.76 -16.81 17.46
C LEU A 212 14.23 -16.83 16.03
N TYR A 213 13.55 -15.77 15.60
CA TYR A 213 13.07 -15.62 14.23
C TYR A 213 14.24 -15.65 13.23
N ASP A 214 15.27 -14.82 13.45
CA ASP A 214 16.41 -14.69 12.54
C ASP A 214 17.22 -16.01 12.46
N VAL A 215 17.37 -16.73 13.58
CA VAL A 215 18.03 -18.05 13.62
C VAL A 215 17.20 -19.11 12.89
N LEU A 216 15.90 -19.21 13.17
CA LEU A 216 15.03 -20.17 12.48
C LEU A 216 14.97 -19.88 11.00
N ARG A 217 14.88 -18.61 10.59
CA ARG A 217 14.88 -18.22 9.17
C ARG A 217 16.15 -18.69 8.46
N ARG A 218 17.32 -18.53 9.08
CA ARG A 218 18.61 -18.92 8.47
C ARG A 218 18.84 -20.43 8.44
N HIS A 219 18.43 -21.14 9.48
CA HIS A 219 18.84 -22.53 9.70
C HIS A 219 17.71 -23.55 9.51
N GLN A 220 16.44 -23.15 9.65
CA GLN A 220 15.26 -23.99 9.52
C GLN A 220 14.09 -23.20 8.88
N PRO A 221 14.19 -22.78 7.61
CA PRO A 221 13.19 -21.93 6.96
C PRO A 221 11.78 -22.55 6.89
N ASP A 222 11.68 -23.89 6.96
CA ASP A 222 10.41 -24.63 6.96
C ASP A 222 9.81 -24.84 8.37
N HIS A 223 10.37 -24.18 9.39
CA HIS A 223 9.95 -24.35 10.79
C HIS A 223 8.46 -23.99 10.98
N VAL A 224 7.76 -24.80 11.78
CA VAL A 224 6.31 -24.68 12.00
C VAL A 224 5.87 -23.30 12.50
N LEU A 225 6.68 -22.65 13.34
CA LEU A 225 6.39 -21.30 13.85
C LEU A 225 6.54 -20.20 12.80
N LEU A 226 7.46 -20.36 11.83
CA LEU A 226 7.57 -19.44 10.70
C LEU A 226 6.36 -19.59 9.79
N ARG A 227 5.92 -20.84 9.56
CA ARG A 227 4.70 -21.13 8.79
C ARG A 227 3.44 -20.58 9.46
N ALA A 228 3.33 -20.71 10.79
CA ALA A 228 2.23 -20.12 11.56
C ALA A 228 2.24 -18.59 11.48
N ALA A 229 3.41 -17.95 11.67
CA ALA A 229 3.55 -16.50 11.56
C ALA A 229 3.15 -15.97 10.18
N ARG A 230 3.50 -16.70 9.11
CA ARG A 230 3.06 -16.40 7.74
C ARG A 230 1.54 -16.50 7.59
N ALA A 231 0.93 -17.55 8.13
CA ALA A 231 -0.53 -17.72 8.10
C ALA A 231 -1.27 -16.59 8.85
N ASP A 232 -0.74 -16.19 10.02
CA ASP A 232 -1.28 -15.08 10.81
C ASP A 232 -1.12 -13.74 10.08
N ALA A 233 0.03 -13.50 9.44
CA ALA A 233 0.25 -12.30 8.64
C ALA A 233 -0.74 -12.20 7.46
N ALA A 234 -0.97 -13.32 6.77
CA ALA A 234 -1.84 -13.41 5.59
C ALA A 234 -3.34 -13.23 5.90
N THR A 235 -3.75 -13.47 7.15
CA THR A 235 -5.17 -13.43 7.59
C THR A 235 -5.50 -12.21 8.43
N GLY A 236 -4.52 -11.63 9.15
CA GLY A 236 -4.75 -10.53 10.08
C GLY A 236 -4.56 -9.14 9.48
N LEU A 237 -3.36 -8.86 8.97
CA LEU A 237 -2.96 -7.50 8.54
C LEU A 237 -2.92 -7.34 7.01
N LEU A 238 -2.97 -8.45 6.29
CA LEU A 238 -3.09 -8.52 4.83
C LEU A 238 -4.38 -9.23 4.50
N ASP A 239 -4.96 -8.91 3.34
CA ASP A 239 -6.09 -9.66 2.80
C ASP A 239 -5.66 -10.33 1.48
N VAL A 240 -4.76 -11.30 1.61
CA VAL A 240 -4.12 -12.00 0.48
C VAL A 240 -5.15 -12.81 -0.30
N GLU A 241 -6.10 -13.44 0.40
CA GLU A 241 -7.15 -14.24 -0.22
C GLU A 241 -8.02 -13.35 -1.13
N ARG A 242 -8.52 -12.23 -0.61
CA ARG A 242 -9.34 -11.32 -1.40
C ARG A 242 -8.57 -10.68 -2.54
N LEU A 243 -7.32 -10.31 -2.31
CA LEU A 243 -6.46 -9.81 -3.38
C LEU A 243 -6.31 -10.88 -4.48
N GLY A 244 -6.08 -12.15 -4.12
CA GLY A 244 -6.01 -13.26 -5.07
C GLY A 244 -7.29 -13.50 -5.86
N GLN A 245 -8.46 -13.38 -5.22
CA GLN A 245 -9.76 -13.43 -5.89
C GLN A 245 -9.93 -12.27 -6.89
N MET A 246 -9.47 -11.07 -6.51
CA MET A 246 -9.53 -9.90 -7.39
C MET A 246 -8.60 -10.03 -8.60
N LEU A 247 -7.34 -10.42 -8.40
CA LEU A 247 -6.39 -10.61 -9.50
C LEU A 247 -6.90 -11.68 -10.49
N ALA A 248 -7.48 -12.78 -9.99
CA ALA A 248 -8.13 -13.78 -10.83
C ALA A 248 -9.37 -13.23 -11.57
N ARG A 249 -10.16 -12.37 -10.92
CA ARG A 249 -11.31 -11.71 -11.57
C ARG A 249 -10.87 -10.81 -12.72
N VAL A 250 -9.77 -10.08 -12.58
CA VAL A 250 -9.38 -9.06 -13.56
C VAL A 250 -8.37 -9.56 -14.60
N GLU A 251 -7.96 -10.83 -14.53
CA GLU A 251 -7.01 -11.43 -15.46
C GLU A 251 -7.47 -11.27 -16.91
N GLY A 252 -6.61 -10.64 -17.74
CA GLY A 252 -6.90 -10.31 -19.15
C GLY A 252 -8.02 -9.28 -19.35
N ARG A 253 -8.51 -8.65 -18.27
CA ARG A 253 -9.63 -7.70 -18.26
C ARG A 253 -9.22 -6.39 -17.60
N ILE A 254 -8.16 -5.78 -18.12
CA ILE A 254 -7.69 -4.46 -17.66
C ILE A 254 -8.06 -3.41 -18.69
N VAL A 255 -8.80 -2.40 -18.26
CA VAL A 255 -9.14 -1.22 -19.05
C VAL A 255 -8.22 -0.08 -18.62
N HIS A 256 -7.31 0.30 -19.51
CA HIS A 256 -6.43 1.45 -19.30
C HIS A 256 -6.99 2.72 -19.92
N LYS A 257 -6.93 3.82 -19.18
CA LYS A 257 -7.24 5.17 -19.66
C LYS A 257 -6.10 6.12 -19.31
N ASP A 258 -5.39 6.57 -20.34
CA ASP A 258 -4.44 7.66 -20.22
C ASP A 258 -5.19 8.99 -20.33
N LEU A 259 -5.11 9.80 -19.27
CA LEU A 259 -5.89 11.02 -19.09
C LEU A 259 -4.95 12.22 -18.99
N GLU A 260 -5.37 13.35 -19.54
CA GLU A 260 -4.63 14.62 -19.40
C GLU A 260 -4.67 15.18 -17.97
N ARG A 261 -5.65 14.76 -17.16
CA ARG A 261 -5.87 15.24 -15.79
C ARG A 261 -6.68 14.25 -14.96
N ILE A 262 -6.72 14.53 -13.65
CA ILE A 262 -7.48 13.76 -12.66
C ILE A 262 -8.95 13.57 -13.04
N SER A 263 -9.46 12.34 -12.85
CA SER A 263 -10.87 11.99 -13.04
C SER A 263 -11.70 12.27 -11.77
N PRO A 264 -13.03 12.46 -11.88
CA PRO A 264 -13.92 12.59 -10.73
C PRO A 264 -13.79 11.45 -9.70
N LEU A 265 -13.70 10.18 -10.12
CA LEU A 265 -13.57 9.05 -9.20
C LEU A 265 -12.20 8.97 -8.49
N ALA A 266 -11.15 9.57 -9.07
CA ALA A 266 -9.83 9.63 -8.46
C ALA A 266 -9.75 10.65 -7.29
N VAL A 267 -10.61 11.66 -7.26
CA VAL A 267 -10.53 12.76 -6.27
C VAL A 267 -10.49 12.26 -4.82
N PRO A 268 -11.42 11.39 -4.35
CA PRO A 268 -11.43 10.98 -2.95
C PRO A 268 -10.17 10.20 -2.53
N VAL A 269 -9.64 9.29 -3.36
CA VAL A 269 -8.43 8.53 -3.00
C VAL A 269 -7.19 9.42 -2.96
N LEU A 270 -7.10 10.47 -3.79
CA LEU A 270 -5.97 11.43 -3.72
C LEU A 270 -6.02 12.35 -2.49
N LEU A 271 -7.19 12.52 -1.90
CA LEU A 271 -7.43 13.27 -0.65
C LEU A 271 -7.35 12.38 0.60
N GLU A 272 -7.25 11.06 0.44
CA GLU A 272 -7.19 10.12 1.56
C GLU A 272 -5.94 10.36 2.42
N ILE A 273 -6.13 10.19 3.73
CA ILE A 273 -5.07 10.26 4.73
C ILE A 273 -4.43 8.87 4.88
N GLY A 274 -3.12 8.84 5.11
CA GLY A 274 -2.34 7.60 5.21
C GLY A 274 -1.63 7.25 3.91
N ARG A 275 -0.94 8.25 3.33
CA ARG A 275 0.00 8.03 2.23
C ARG A 275 1.18 7.22 2.75
N GLU A 276 1.43 6.09 2.10
CA GLU A 276 2.57 5.22 2.36
C GLU A 276 3.73 5.65 1.47
N PRO A 277 4.87 6.11 2.04
CA PRO A 277 6.06 6.43 1.27
C PRO A 277 6.74 5.16 0.75
N VAL A 278 7.28 5.23 -0.46
CA VAL A 278 8.19 4.21 -1.00
C VAL A 278 9.60 4.81 -0.96
N TYR A 279 10.52 4.05 -0.36
CA TYR A 279 11.94 4.38 -0.29
C TYR A 279 12.65 3.52 -1.33
N GLY A 280 13.38 4.15 -2.25
CA GLY A 280 13.96 3.49 -3.43
C GLY A 280 14.57 4.50 -4.39
N GLU A 281 14.74 4.10 -5.66
CA GLU A 281 15.46 4.89 -6.69
C GLU A 281 14.91 6.31 -6.86
N ALA A 282 13.63 6.50 -6.58
CA ALA A 282 12.96 7.79 -6.68
C ALA A 282 13.51 8.82 -5.69
N GLN A 283 13.80 8.43 -4.45
CA GLN A 283 14.39 9.33 -3.46
C GLN A 283 15.82 9.68 -3.80
N ASP A 284 16.61 8.70 -4.25
CA ASP A 284 17.99 8.92 -4.69
C ASP A 284 18.05 9.90 -5.86
N THR A 285 17.10 9.77 -6.81
CA THR A 285 16.96 10.70 -7.94
C THR A 285 16.66 12.12 -7.46
N ILE A 286 15.69 12.29 -6.55
CA ILE A 286 15.34 13.61 -5.99
C ILE A 286 16.52 14.22 -5.23
N LEU A 287 17.27 13.42 -4.48
CA LEU A 287 18.45 13.86 -3.74
C LEU A 287 19.58 14.29 -4.68
N ALA A 288 19.81 13.56 -5.78
CA ALA A 288 20.79 13.92 -6.79
C ALA A 288 20.43 15.24 -7.49
N GLU A 289 19.19 15.39 -7.93
CA GLU A 289 18.68 16.63 -8.55
C GLU A 289 18.77 17.83 -7.59
N ALA A 290 18.43 17.63 -6.32
CA ALA A 290 18.55 18.66 -5.28
C ALA A 290 20.02 19.04 -5.04
N ALA A 291 20.93 18.07 -5.00
CA ALA A 291 22.36 18.32 -4.86
C ALA A 291 22.93 19.10 -6.05
N GLU A 292 22.57 18.74 -7.29
CA GLU A 292 22.97 19.48 -8.49
C GLU A 292 22.45 20.92 -8.46
N THR A 293 21.19 21.12 -8.04
CA THR A 293 20.60 22.46 -7.90
C THR A 293 21.36 23.31 -6.88
N LEU A 294 21.69 22.74 -5.72
CA LEU A 294 22.46 23.43 -4.67
C LEU A 294 23.90 23.74 -5.11
N VAL A 295 24.53 22.85 -5.88
CA VAL A 295 25.85 23.09 -6.47
C VAL A 295 25.76 24.24 -7.49
N ALA A 296 24.76 24.24 -8.37
CA ALA A 296 24.57 25.33 -9.33
C ALA A 296 24.35 26.69 -8.63
N GLU A 297 23.52 26.72 -7.60
CA GLU A 297 23.28 27.91 -6.77
C GLU A 297 24.56 28.40 -6.07
N ALA A 298 25.34 27.48 -5.49
CA ALA A 298 26.62 27.81 -4.85
C ALA A 298 27.67 28.31 -5.86
N MET A 299 27.62 27.82 -7.10
CA MET A 299 28.52 28.22 -8.19
C MET A 299 28.05 29.49 -8.92
N GLY A 300 26.90 30.06 -8.56
CA GLY A 300 26.40 31.33 -9.08
C GLY A 300 25.90 31.27 -10.54
N ALA A 301 25.43 30.10 -10.99
CA ALA A 301 24.86 29.88 -12.31
C ALA A 301 23.32 29.97 -12.30
#